data_AF-E9HL56-F1
#
_entry.id   AF-E9HL56-F1
#
_cell.length_a   1.000
_cell.length_b   1.000
_cell.length_c   1.000
_cell.angle_alpha   90.00
_cell.angle_beta   90.00
_cell.angle_gamma   90.00
#
_symmetry.space_group_name_H-M   'P 1'
#
loop_
_entity.id
_entity.type
_entity.pdbx_description
1 polymer ?
#
loop_
_entity_poly.entity_id
_entity_poly.type
_entity_poly.pdbx_seq_one_letter_code
_entity_poly.pdbx_strand_id
1 'polypeptide(L)' 'LVVPRIKSKEYGSTSFSYAGPAIWNSLPFSVRSFTTLSQFRSSLKTHLCRVAFEN' A
#
# COMPACT_ATOMS: atom_id res chain seq x y z
N LEU A 1 1.70 8.48 5.03
CA LEU A 1 0.45 9.25 4.80
C LEU A 1 -0.46 9.06 6.01
N VAL A 2 -1.35 10.00 6.33
CA VAL A 2 -2.29 9.84 7.45
C VAL A 2 -3.50 9.02 6.99
N VAL A 3 -3.86 7.98 7.73
CA VAL A 3 -5.07 7.19 7.50
C VAL A 3 -6.21 7.83 8.30
N PRO A 4 -7.30 8.30 7.66
CA PRO A 4 -8.40 8.95 8.36
C PRO A 4 -9.17 7.95 9.22
N ARG A 5 -9.77 8.44 10.31
CA ARG A 5 -10.71 7.66 11.11
C ARG A 5 -12.02 7.53 10.34
N ILE A 6 -12.44 6.29 10.08
CA ILE A 6 -13.72 5.99 9.43
C ILE A 6 -14.77 5.64 10.48
N LYS A 7 -16.03 6.06 10.25
CA LYS A 7 -17.15 5.79 11.15
C LYS A 7 -17.67 4.35 11.00
N SER A 8 -17.76 3.87 9.76
CA SER A 8 -18.10 2.48 9.44
C SER A 8 -16.90 1.83 8.78
N LYS A 9 -16.54 0.63 9.24
CA LYS A 9 -15.47 -0.17 8.65
C LYS A 9 -15.86 -0.68 7.27
N GLU A 10 -17.10 -1.13 7.09
CA GLU A 10 -17.57 -1.73 5.83
C GLU A 10 -17.64 -0.71 4.70
N TYR A 11 -18.23 0.46 4.97
CA TYR A 11 -18.39 1.51 3.95
C TYR A 11 -17.18 2.44 3.85
N GLY A 12 -16.49 2.70 4.96
CA GLY A 12 -15.39 3.67 4.99
C GLY A 12 -14.06 3.10 4.51
N SER A 13 -13.81 1.80 4.71
CA SER A 13 -12.50 1.21 4.41
C SER A 13 -12.20 1.08 2.92
N THR A 14 -13.22 1.05 2.08
CA THR A 14 -13.10 0.99 0.61
C THR A 14 -12.89 2.37 -0.01
N SER A 15 -13.14 3.45 0.73
CA SER A 15 -12.92 4.81 0.24
C SER A 15 -11.44 5.03 -0.10
N PHE A 16 -11.16 5.73 -1.20
CA PHE A 16 -9.78 6.02 -1.61
C PHE A 16 -9.00 6.77 -0.53
N SER A 17 -9.66 7.70 0.17
CA SER A 17 -9.09 8.46 1.28
C SER A 17 -8.61 7.59 2.44
N TYR A 18 -9.19 6.40 2.63
CA TYR A 18 -8.72 5.42 3.60
C TYR A 18 -7.76 4.39 2.98
N ALA A 19 -8.20 3.72 1.90
CA ALA A 19 -7.48 2.61 1.30
C ALA A 19 -6.10 3.02 0.73
N GLY A 20 -6.01 4.19 0.10
CA GLY A 20 -4.75 4.71 -0.44
C GLY A 20 -3.64 4.81 0.62
N PRO A 21 -3.80 5.64 1.66
CA PRO A 21 -2.79 5.76 2.71
C PRO A 21 -2.62 4.48 3.53
N ALA A 22 -3.68 3.68 3.71
CA ALA A 22 -3.59 2.40 4.42
C ALA A 22 -2.66 1.41 3.69
N ILE A 23 -2.88 1.19 2.39
CA ILE A 23 -2.03 0.33 1.55
C ILE A 23 -0.62 0.91 1.47
N TRP A 24 -0.47 2.22 1.25
CA TRP A 24 0.85 2.84 1.19
C TRP A 24 1.66 2.63 2.46
N ASN A 25 1.01 2.73 3.63
CA ASN A 25 1.69 2.59 4.92
C ASN A 25 2.04 1.13 5.24
N SER A 26 1.32 0.13 4.71
CA SER A 26 1.64 -1.29 4.92
C SER A 26 2.84 -1.76 4.10
N LEU A 27 3.25 -1.00 3.07
CA LEU A 27 4.43 -1.32 2.28
C LEU A 27 5.73 -1.14 3.08
N PRO A 28 6.73 -2.03 2.91
CA PRO A 28 8.04 -1.89 3.54
C PRO A 28 8.77 -0.64 3.01
N PHE A 29 9.63 -0.07 3.83
CA PHE A 29 10.39 1.14 3.48
C PHE A 29 11.18 0.97 2.18
N SER A 30 11.76 -0.21 1.95
CA SER A 30 12.52 -0.54 0.74
C SER A 30 11.71 -0.39 -0.55
N VAL A 31 10.38 -0.56 -0.51
CA VAL A 31 9.50 -0.32 -1.67
C VAL A 31 9.10 1.15 -1.75
N ARG A 32 8.84 1.81 -0.62
CA ARG A 32 8.37 3.21 -0.60
C ARG A 32 9.46 4.25 -0.88
N SER A 33 10.73 3.90 -0.67
CA SER A 33 11.86 4.85 -0.78
C SER A 33 12.30 5.13 -2.21
N PHE A 34 11.77 4.42 -3.21
CA PHE A 34 12.13 4.65 -4.61
C PHE A 34 11.61 6.01 -5.12
N THR A 35 12.51 6.78 -5.73
CA THR A 35 12.21 8.11 -6.27
C THR A 35 11.62 8.06 -7.68
N THR A 36 11.91 7.00 -8.43
CA THR A 36 11.38 6.83 -9.80
C THR A 36 10.20 5.88 -9.82
N LEU A 37 9.20 6.24 -10.63
CA LEU A 37 7.98 5.44 -10.76
C LEU A 37 8.25 4.03 -11.32
N SER A 38 9.22 3.90 -12.21
CA SER A 38 9.59 2.60 -12.81
C SER A 38 10.15 1.64 -11.76
N GLN A 39 11.10 2.11 -10.93
CA GLN A 39 11.67 1.30 -9.86
C GLN A 39 10.63 0.96 -8.80
N PHE A 40 9.80 1.93 -8.41
CA PHE A 40 8.68 1.70 -7.50
C PHE A 40 7.75 0.59 -8.00
N ARG A 41 7.28 0.67 -9.26
CA ARG A 41 6.38 -0.33 -9.86
C ARG A 41 7.02 -1.72 -9.90
N SER A 42 8.29 -1.81 -10.31
CA SER A 42 9.03 -3.07 -10.37
C SER A 42 9.14 -3.71 -8.99
N SER A 43 9.62 -2.95 -7.99
CA SER A 43 9.78 -3.46 -6.63
C SER A 43 8.45 -3.80 -5.95
N LEU A 44 7.41 -2.99 -6.16
CA LEU A 44 6.07 -3.26 -5.65
C LEU A 44 5.53 -4.58 -6.20
N LYS A 45 5.65 -4.81 -7.51
CA LYS A 45 5.22 -6.09 -8.13
C LYS A 45 5.97 -7.26 -7.50
N THR A 46 7.29 -7.17 -7.38
CA THR A 46 8.10 -8.22 -6.76
C THR A 46 7.64 -8.47 -5.32
N HIS A 47 7.49 -7.44 -4.50
CA HIS A 47 7.06 -7.57 -3.11
C HIS A 47 5.69 -8.25 -2.99
N LEU A 48 4.70 -7.81 -3.77
CA LEU A 48 3.36 -8.38 -3.76
C LEU A 48 3.34 -9.84 -4.22
N CYS A 49 4.14 -10.19 -5.25
CA CYS A 49 4.28 -11.59 -5.67
C CYS A 49 4.88 -12.47 -4.56
N ARG A 50 5.93 -12.00 -3.88
CA ARG A 50 6.51 -12.74 -2.75
C ARG A 50 5.50 -12.96 -1.64
N VAL A 51 4.78 -11.91 -1.23
CA VAL A 51 3.75 -12.00 -0.17
C VAL A 51 2.63 -12.98 -0.54
N ALA A 52 2.24 -13.05 -1.82
CA ALA A 52 1.15 -13.91 -2.26
C ALA A 52 1.55 -15.38 -2.47
N PHE A 53 2.81 -15.66 -2.82
CA PHE A 53 3.23 -16.98 -3.32
C PHE A 53 4.45 -17.60 -2.62
N GLU A 54 5.23 -16.83 -1.86
CA GLU A 54 6.43 -17.29 -1.14
C GLU A 54 6.23 -17.11 0.38
N ASN A 55 5.33 -17.92 0.97
CA ASN A 55 5.28 -18.12 2.43
C ASN A 55 6.16 -19.29 2.84
#